data_AF-A0A7T0C4E7-F1
#
_entry.id   AF-A0A7T0C4E7-F1
#
_cell.length_a   1.000
_cell.length_b   1.000
_cell.length_c   1.000
_cell.angle_alpha   90.00
_cell.angle_beta   90.00
_cell.angle_gamma   90.00
#
_symmetry.space_group_name_H-M   'P 1'
#
loop_
_entity.id
_entity.type
_entity.pdbx_description
1 polymer ?
#
loop_
_entity_poly.entity_id
_entity_poly.type
_entity_poly.pdbx_seq_one_letter_code
_entity_poly.pdbx_strand_id
1 'polypeptide(L)'
;MKLIPVILFSVILSLLPTQPAFSFTQFTSKPVPSPMGHEWLTRLGAEKILDLKKLNTLMSRVQKLSDIPLDKGEVKRIYSEKVEDGRFESTYMAVYSAIIGQRFVDFGGTRVGATANDRQCFDAVAQEPVSAYMDHFMRSPHDKNAIGGVQAIQRARNKFVKVFVEAAMAEPKSMVVKDGGIIPGLVTVESNYFLFGRAVHLFQDSFSLDHVVRLPEDDFMKVRNLKGYGCTAGVEEHNHKIIQNVILNASAGDVVWNERNPLETYYAARYSITWIGYGEEYMKPNAVVAANATAELWGAFIRTMGQNRSNRESFARKEAQALADKWLNYDESEMLAWYDDEANRDDTYLLADDNSPASRGKGRKVEDCTSSNGETGLAGKIKHEETIATNRLICLASIEAVPGYDDLYDPYLLIPFNWQWKKEASRSFLPPLDRLPTPSANSAIADHVTIWDMDGKAIQSNRNDWLIMGNTPMEFTVVDAGNGAVYLRSNSDATEFLSYRAATGAVGLYPSANSAELKLIRHGDYWEIINTKLNHHMYRYRKSIYLHADGDEAFEAGNPDARWIIKGMPN
;
A
#
# COMPACT_ATOMS: atom_id res chain seq x y z
N MET A 1 49.44 -30.24 39.78
CA MET A 1 48.25 -30.90 39.22
C MET A 1 47.05 -29.98 39.43
N LYS A 2 46.53 -29.39 38.35
CA LYS A 2 45.39 -28.47 38.36
C LYS A 2 44.10 -29.28 38.21
N LEU A 3 43.15 -29.10 39.12
CA LEU A 3 41.75 -29.51 38.96
C LEU A 3 41.01 -28.40 38.22
N ILE A 4 40.38 -28.76 37.11
CA ILE A 4 39.54 -27.90 36.27
C ILE A 4 38.10 -28.00 36.79
N PRO A 5 37.42 -26.90 37.14
CA PRO A 5 35.99 -26.92 37.35
C PRO A 5 35.27 -26.85 35.99
N VAL A 6 34.40 -27.82 35.75
CA VAL A 6 33.46 -27.86 34.63
C VAL A 6 32.46 -26.70 34.81
N ILE A 7 32.57 -25.68 33.96
CA ILE A 7 31.56 -24.63 33.82
C ILE A 7 30.42 -25.21 32.98
N LEU A 8 29.28 -25.44 33.61
CA LEU A 8 28.01 -25.75 32.95
C LEU A 8 27.55 -24.50 32.19
N PHE A 9 27.68 -24.49 30.87
CA PHE A 9 27.09 -23.46 30.03
C PHE A 9 25.58 -23.71 29.95
N SER A 10 24.79 -23.01 30.77
CA SER A 10 23.35 -22.88 30.54
C SER A 10 23.16 -22.05 29.27
N VAL A 11 22.84 -22.72 28.16
CA VAL A 11 22.33 -22.08 26.95
C VAL A 11 20.96 -21.49 27.30
N ILE A 12 20.92 -20.18 27.54
CA ILE A 12 19.68 -19.42 27.54
C ILE A 12 19.21 -19.37 26.10
N LEU A 13 18.32 -20.29 25.73
CA LEU A 13 17.56 -20.24 24.49
C LEU A 13 16.71 -18.96 24.56
N SER A 14 17.18 -17.89 23.94
CA SER A 14 16.39 -16.69 23.75
C SER A 14 15.23 -17.07 22.84
N LEU A 15 14.03 -17.11 23.39
CA LEU A 15 12.78 -17.19 22.65
C LEU A 15 12.74 -15.99 21.72
N LEU A 16 13.11 -16.21 20.46
CA LEU A 16 12.90 -15.24 19.40
C LEU A 16 11.40 -14.96 19.33
N PRO A 17 10.98 -13.68 19.28
CA PRO A 17 9.59 -13.37 19.06
C PRO A 17 9.15 -14.01 17.74
N THR A 18 7.95 -14.61 17.77
CA THR A 18 7.26 -15.31 16.68
C THR A 18 7.26 -14.47 15.39
N GLN A 19 7.00 -14.98 14.18
CA GLN A 19 6.81 -14.09 13.02
C GLN A 19 5.38 -14.24 12.52
N PRO A 20 4.70 -13.14 12.14
CA PRO A 20 3.37 -13.21 11.54
C PRO A 20 3.45 -13.96 10.22
N ALA A 21 2.41 -14.74 9.91
CA ALA A 21 2.23 -15.34 8.59
C ALA A 21 1.88 -14.25 7.57
N PHE A 22 2.40 -14.37 6.36
CA PHE A 22 2.20 -13.43 5.26
C PHE A 22 1.26 -14.06 4.23
N SER A 23 0.19 -13.36 3.86
CA SER A 23 -0.59 -13.73 2.68
C SER A 23 0.20 -13.48 1.41
N PHE A 24 0.05 -14.36 0.40
CA PHE A 24 0.89 -14.41 -0.83
C PHE A 24 2.30 -13.86 -0.63
N THR A 25 3.12 -14.65 0.08
CA THR A 25 4.40 -14.25 0.67
C THR A 25 5.11 -13.13 -0.10
N GLN A 26 5.25 -11.98 0.52
CA GLN A 26 5.92 -10.85 -0.10
C GLN A 26 7.43 -10.98 -0.01
N PHE A 27 8.15 -10.43 -0.98
CA PHE A 27 9.60 -10.46 -0.92
C PHE A 27 10.10 -9.64 0.26
N THR A 28 10.82 -10.31 1.16
CA THR A 28 11.50 -9.71 2.30
C THR A 28 13.01 -9.91 2.19
N SER A 29 13.78 -8.82 2.28
CA SER A 29 15.23 -8.87 2.11
C SER A 29 15.93 -9.28 3.41
N LYS A 30 16.37 -10.55 3.52
CA LYS A 30 17.23 -11.14 4.58
C LYS A 30 16.62 -11.13 6.01
N PRO A 31 16.88 -12.13 6.88
CA PRO A 31 17.85 -13.22 6.77
C PRO A 31 17.34 -14.47 6.04
N VAL A 32 16.04 -14.58 5.75
CA VAL A 32 15.47 -15.63 4.90
C VAL A 32 14.79 -14.94 3.72
N PRO A 33 15.37 -14.94 2.51
CA PRO A 33 14.69 -14.39 1.34
C PRO A 33 13.43 -15.21 1.05
N SER A 34 12.27 -14.58 1.18
CA SER A 34 11.00 -15.14 0.71
C SER A 34 10.91 -15.02 -0.81
N PRO A 35 10.43 -16.04 -1.55
CA PRO A 35 10.09 -15.85 -2.95
C PRO A 35 8.95 -14.82 -3.08
N MET A 36 8.88 -14.10 -4.20
CA MET A 36 7.81 -13.12 -4.46
C MET A 36 6.46 -13.82 -4.60
N GLY A 37 5.40 -13.22 -4.08
CA GLY A 37 4.04 -13.72 -4.18
C GLY A 37 3.19 -12.73 -4.96
N HIS A 38 2.55 -11.81 -4.25
CA HIS A 38 1.77 -10.74 -4.85
C HIS A 38 2.54 -9.89 -5.88
N GLU A 39 3.82 -9.60 -5.63
CA GLU A 39 4.61 -8.78 -6.55
C GLU A 39 4.77 -9.48 -7.90
N TRP A 40 4.95 -10.81 -7.86
CA TRP A 40 5.03 -11.63 -9.06
C TRP A 40 3.70 -11.67 -9.80
N LEU A 41 2.59 -11.94 -9.10
CA LEU A 41 1.26 -11.98 -9.73
C LEU A 41 0.89 -10.64 -10.37
N THR A 42 1.23 -9.54 -9.71
CA THR A 42 0.98 -8.17 -10.19
C THR A 42 1.75 -7.88 -11.46
N ARG A 43 3.06 -8.17 -11.46
CA ARG A 43 3.92 -8.02 -12.63
C ARG A 43 3.49 -8.92 -13.78
N LEU A 44 3.31 -10.21 -13.52
CA LEU A 44 2.97 -11.21 -14.53
C LEU A 44 1.64 -10.90 -15.20
N GLY A 45 0.64 -10.45 -14.43
CA GLY A 45 -0.64 -9.99 -14.96
C GLY A 45 -0.48 -8.82 -15.94
N ALA A 46 0.35 -7.83 -15.59
CA ALA A 46 0.65 -6.71 -16.48
C ALA A 46 1.38 -7.16 -17.76
N GLU A 47 2.39 -8.02 -17.62
CA GLU A 47 3.18 -8.57 -18.73
C GLU A 47 2.33 -9.36 -19.73
N LYS A 48 1.36 -10.15 -19.26
CA LYS A 48 0.43 -10.93 -20.10
C LYS A 48 -0.42 -10.05 -21.01
N ILE A 49 -0.73 -8.82 -20.60
CA ILE A 49 -1.57 -7.88 -21.35
C ILE A 49 -0.74 -6.92 -22.20
N LEU A 50 0.36 -6.42 -21.65
CA LEU A 50 1.20 -5.41 -22.29
C LEU A 50 2.19 -6.02 -23.29
N ASP A 51 2.09 -7.29 -23.66
CA ASP A 51 2.95 -7.99 -24.64
C ASP A 51 4.43 -7.59 -24.53
N LEU A 52 4.95 -7.63 -23.30
CA LEU A 52 6.33 -7.25 -23.01
C LEU A 52 7.25 -8.32 -23.58
N LYS A 53 7.75 -8.08 -24.81
CA LYS A 53 8.57 -8.97 -25.67
C LYS A 53 9.77 -9.72 -25.05
N LYS A 54 10.04 -9.56 -23.75
CA LYS A 54 11.19 -10.18 -23.06
C LYS A 54 10.96 -11.59 -22.50
N LEU A 55 9.73 -12.12 -22.45
CA LEU A 55 9.46 -13.47 -21.90
C LEU A 55 9.30 -14.60 -22.95
N ASN A 56 9.72 -14.36 -24.19
CA ASN A 56 9.47 -15.24 -25.34
C ASN A 56 10.18 -16.63 -25.34
N THR A 57 10.83 -17.05 -24.25
CA THR A 57 11.50 -18.37 -24.22
C THR A 57 11.04 -19.33 -23.12
N LEU A 58 10.17 -18.94 -22.18
CA LEU A 58 9.69 -19.87 -21.13
C LEU A 58 8.18 -20.13 -21.11
N MET A 59 7.33 -19.22 -21.62
CA MET A 59 5.88 -19.28 -21.37
C MET A 59 5.04 -19.90 -22.50
N SER A 60 5.45 -21.06 -23.03
CA SER A 60 4.78 -21.71 -24.18
C SER A 60 3.38 -22.33 -23.89
N ARG A 61 2.87 -22.24 -22.66
CA ARG A 61 1.55 -22.80 -22.27
C ARG A 61 0.49 -21.78 -21.91
N VAL A 62 0.82 -20.49 -21.95
CA VAL A 62 -0.14 -19.45 -21.59
C VAL A 62 -1.02 -19.14 -22.78
N GLN A 63 -2.32 -19.31 -22.60
CA GLN A 63 -3.30 -18.78 -23.52
C GLN A 63 -3.03 -17.28 -23.68
N LYS A 64 -2.56 -16.87 -24.86
CA LYS A 64 -2.39 -15.45 -25.18
C LYS A 64 -3.71 -14.76 -24.88
N LEU A 65 -3.71 -13.84 -23.92
CA LEU A 65 -4.81 -12.91 -23.69
C LEU A 65 -4.81 -11.77 -24.73
N SER A 66 -4.26 -12.03 -25.92
CA SER A 66 -4.11 -11.07 -27.03
C SER A 66 -5.42 -10.50 -27.54
N ASP A 67 -6.55 -11.07 -27.11
CA ASP A 67 -7.89 -10.68 -27.50
C ASP A 67 -8.54 -9.70 -26.52
N ILE A 68 -7.91 -9.41 -25.37
CA ILE A 68 -8.40 -8.39 -24.44
C ILE A 68 -8.16 -7.01 -25.06
N PRO A 69 -9.22 -6.25 -25.39
CA PRO A 69 -9.04 -4.93 -25.98
C PRO A 69 -8.42 -3.98 -24.95
N LEU A 70 -7.43 -3.21 -25.38
CA LEU A 70 -6.75 -2.21 -24.57
C LEU A 70 -6.88 -0.82 -25.18
N ASP A 71 -6.84 0.19 -24.33
CA ASP A 71 -6.71 1.56 -24.80
C ASP A 71 -5.28 1.82 -25.29
N LYS A 72 -5.14 2.19 -26.57
CA LYS A 72 -3.82 2.40 -27.20
C LYS A 72 -3.10 3.64 -26.65
N GLY A 73 -3.85 4.66 -26.22
CA GLY A 73 -3.29 5.88 -25.66
C GLY A 73 -2.63 5.60 -24.32
N GLU A 74 -3.33 4.90 -23.44
CA GLU A 74 -2.81 4.53 -22.12
C GLU A 74 -1.65 3.53 -22.21
N VAL A 75 -1.73 2.53 -23.09
CA VAL A 75 -0.60 1.62 -23.33
C VAL A 75 0.65 2.38 -23.78
N LYS A 76 0.48 3.35 -24.70
CA LYS A 76 1.60 4.20 -25.15
C LYS A 76 2.17 5.03 -24.01
N ARG A 77 1.33 5.56 -23.11
CA ARG A 77 1.75 6.32 -21.92
C ARG A 77 2.58 5.43 -20.98
N ILE A 78 2.06 4.25 -20.62
CA ILE A 78 2.77 3.27 -19.78
C ILE A 78 4.15 2.97 -20.36
N TYR A 79 4.25 2.73 -21.67
CA TYR A 79 5.55 2.44 -22.31
C TYR A 79 6.55 3.61 -22.32
N SER A 80 6.06 4.85 -22.23
CA SER A 80 6.90 6.04 -22.20
C SER A 80 7.53 6.31 -20.83
N GLU A 81 6.94 5.76 -19.76
CA GLU A 81 7.35 5.99 -18.37
C GLU A 81 8.07 4.75 -17.82
N LYS A 82 9.39 4.69 -18.07
CA LYS A 82 10.23 3.58 -17.60
C LYS A 82 10.81 3.87 -16.22
N VAL A 83 11.07 2.81 -15.47
CA VAL A 83 11.76 2.87 -14.18
C VAL A 83 12.88 1.84 -14.13
N GLU A 84 14.01 2.23 -13.54
CA GLU A 84 15.12 1.31 -13.25
C GLU A 84 14.83 0.58 -11.94
N ASP A 85 14.07 -0.51 -12.02
CA ASP A 85 13.73 -1.37 -10.89
C ASP A 85 14.45 -2.71 -11.00
N GLY A 86 15.54 -2.88 -10.25
CA GLY A 86 16.25 -4.16 -10.15
C GLY A 86 15.64 -5.13 -9.14
N ARG A 87 14.69 -4.68 -8.30
CA ARG A 87 14.09 -5.51 -7.25
C ARG A 87 12.95 -6.35 -7.80
N PHE A 88 12.00 -5.73 -8.49
CA PHE A 88 10.83 -6.42 -9.07
C PHE A 88 10.88 -6.50 -10.61
N GLU A 89 11.87 -5.89 -11.25
CA GLU A 89 12.02 -5.86 -12.72
C GLU A 89 10.76 -5.39 -13.46
N SER A 90 10.00 -4.51 -12.82
CA SER A 90 8.72 -3.99 -13.32
C SER A 90 8.82 -3.24 -14.66
N THR A 91 9.99 -2.70 -15.00
CA THR A 91 10.31 -1.95 -16.25
C THR A 91 9.54 -0.63 -16.45
N TYR A 92 8.27 -0.55 -16.05
CA TYR A 92 7.39 0.61 -16.25
C TYR A 92 6.87 1.12 -14.92
N MET A 93 6.76 2.46 -14.80
CA MET A 93 6.34 3.15 -13.59
C MET A 93 4.96 2.69 -13.11
N ALA A 94 4.01 2.48 -14.03
CA ALA A 94 2.66 1.99 -13.70
C ALA A 94 2.70 0.60 -13.01
N VAL A 95 3.53 -0.32 -13.53
CA VAL A 95 3.68 -1.67 -12.96
C VAL A 95 4.37 -1.61 -11.60
N TYR A 96 5.45 -0.83 -11.50
CA TYR A 96 6.16 -0.60 -10.25
C TYR A 96 5.24 -0.02 -9.17
N SER A 97 4.48 1.01 -9.52
CA SER A 97 3.55 1.71 -8.63
C SER A 97 2.47 0.75 -8.10
N ALA A 98 1.90 -0.09 -8.96
CA ALA A 98 0.92 -1.10 -8.55
C ALA A 98 1.51 -2.15 -7.59
N ILE A 99 2.75 -2.59 -7.81
CA ILE A 99 3.46 -3.49 -6.89
C ILE A 99 3.66 -2.80 -5.53
N ILE A 100 4.14 -1.56 -5.51
CA ILE A 100 4.34 -0.82 -4.26
C ILE A 100 2.99 -0.57 -3.54
N GLY A 101 1.93 -0.29 -4.29
CA GLY A 101 0.58 -0.09 -3.78
C GLY A 101 0.00 -1.34 -3.12
N GLN A 102 0.14 -2.48 -3.78
CA GLN A 102 -0.22 -3.78 -3.21
C GLN A 102 0.59 -4.05 -1.94
N ARG A 103 1.90 -3.82 -1.98
CA ARG A 103 2.77 -3.99 -0.80
C ARG A 103 2.40 -3.08 0.37
N PHE A 104 1.91 -1.88 0.07
CA PHE A 104 1.48 -0.94 1.10
C PHE A 104 0.24 -1.41 1.84
N VAL A 105 -0.66 -2.18 1.21
CA VAL A 105 -1.81 -2.79 1.90
C VAL A 105 -1.34 -3.74 2.99
N ASP A 106 -0.42 -4.65 2.64
CA ASP A 106 0.11 -5.62 3.60
C ASP A 106 0.95 -4.97 4.70
N PHE A 107 1.82 -4.01 4.36
CA PHE A 107 2.82 -3.51 5.30
C PHE A 107 2.47 -2.16 5.96
N GLY A 108 1.66 -1.32 5.32
CA GLY A 108 1.47 0.08 5.74
C GLY A 108 2.78 0.87 5.87
N GLY A 109 3.80 0.55 5.06
CA GLY A 109 5.14 1.15 5.18
C GLY A 109 5.91 0.81 6.47
N THR A 110 5.45 -0.17 7.26
CA THR A 110 6.11 -0.59 8.50
C THR A 110 7.31 -1.50 8.23
N ARG A 111 8.22 -1.54 9.21
CA ARG A 111 9.42 -2.37 9.15
C ARG A 111 9.18 -3.71 9.83
N VAL A 112 8.98 -4.75 9.06
CA VAL A 112 8.72 -6.08 9.63
C VAL A 112 10.00 -6.67 10.21
N GLY A 113 9.97 -7.00 11.52
CA GLY A 113 11.02 -7.77 12.19
C GLY A 113 12.25 -6.99 12.70
N ALA A 114 12.25 -5.64 12.67
CA ALA A 114 13.41 -4.86 13.14
C ALA A 114 13.41 -4.58 14.64
N THR A 115 12.25 -4.28 15.23
CA THR A 115 12.08 -4.06 16.67
C THR A 115 10.72 -4.59 17.13
N ALA A 116 10.56 -4.80 18.44
CA ALA A 116 9.27 -5.19 19.01
C ALA A 116 8.17 -4.15 18.68
N ASN A 117 8.51 -2.87 18.67
CA ASN A 117 7.58 -1.79 18.36
C ASN A 117 7.18 -1.75 16.88
N ASP A 118 8.15 -1.88 15.96
CA ASP A 118 7.83 -1.91 14.52
C ASP A 118 6.93 -3.10 14.19
N ARG A 119 7.17 -4.24 14.86
CA ARG A 119 6.33 -5.42 14.72
C ARG A 119 4.92 -5.21 15.29
N GLN A 120 4.81 -4.66 16.51
CA GLN A 120 3.51 -4.36 17.10
C GLN A 120 2.69 -3.41 16.23
N CYS A 121 3.33 -2.46 15.56
CA CYS A 121 2.64 -1.54 14.66
C CYS A 121 2.32 -2.12 13.29
N PHE A 122 3.15 -3.01 12.77
CA PHE A 122 2.78 -3.82 11.60
C PHE A 122 1.49 -4.60 11.89
N ASP A 123 1.49 -5.41 12.95
CA ASP A 123 0.35 -6.23 13.34
C ASP A 123 -0.87 -5.35 13.59
N ALA A 124 -0.75 -4.30 14.41
CA ALA A 124 -1.88 -3.47 14.83
C ALA A 124 -2.37 -2.41 13.83
N VAL A 125 -1.70 -2.19 12.71
CA VAL A 125 -2.16 -1.23 11.69
C VAL A 125 -2.60 -1.94 10.42
N ALA A 126 -1.78 -2.87 9.93
CA ALA A 126 -1.92 -3.42 8.59
C ALA A 126 -2.50 -4.83 8.54
N GLN A 127 -2.42 -5.63 9.62
CA GLN A 127 -2.79 -7.06 9.58
C GLN A 127 -4.02 -7.40 10.44
N GLU A 128 -3.91 -7.17 11.74
CA GLU A 128 -4.86 -7.61 12.78
C GLU A 128 -6.12 -6.76 12.99
N PRO A 129 -6.20 -5.48 12.58
CA PRO A 129 -7.40 -4.68 12.82
C PRO A 129 -8.59 -5.19 12.00
N VAL A 130 -9.79 -5.16 12.59
CA VAL A 130 -11.04 -5.56 11.91
C VAL A 130 -11.24 -4.85 10.56
N SER A 131 -10.81 -3.58 10.45
CA SER A 131 -10.88 -2.82 9.20
C SER A 131 -9.93 -3.33 8.12
N ALA A 132 -8.82 -3.98 8.48
CA ALA A 132 -7.83 -4.56 7.59
C ALA A 132 -8.25 -5.94 7.05
N TYR A 133 -9.00 -6.75 7.80
CA TYR A 133 -9.42 -8.09 7.35
C TYR A 133 -10.12 -8.11 5.99
N MET A 134 -10.94 -7.08 5.70
CA MET A 134 -11.60 -6.94 4.39
C MET A 134 -10.61 -6.55 3.28
N ASP A 135 -9.52 -5.84 3.60
CA ASP A 135 -8.45 -5.57 2.64
C ASP A 135 -7.70 -6.87 2.27
N HIS A 136 -7.72 -7.89 3.13
CA HIS A 136 -7.15 -9.22 2.87
C HIS A 136 -8.18 -10.28 2.43
N PHE A 137 -9.40 -9.89 2.03
CA PHE A 137 -10.45 -10.81 1.57
C PHE A 137 -10.86 -11.89 2.60
N MET A 138 -10.72 -11.62 3.89
CA MET A 138 -11.04 -12.56 4.98
C MET A 138 -12.32 -12.15 5.73
N ARG A 139 -12.86 -13.07 6.53
CA ARG A 139 -13.96 -12.77 7.46
C ARG A 139 -13.45 -12.04 8.71
N SER A 140 -14.29 -11.15 9.24
CA SER A 140 -14.07 -10.58 10.56
C SER A 140 -14.55 -11.51 11.68
N PRO A 141 -14.10 -11.29 12.93
CA PRO A 141 -14.61 -11.95 14.13
C PRO A 141 -16.13 -11.90 14.32
N HIS A 142 -16.80 -10.94 13.68
CA HIS A 142 -18.24 -10.76 13.74
C HIS A 142 -19.00 -11.53 12.65
N ASP A 143 -18.32 -12.02 11.61
CA ASP A 143 -18.89 -12.76 10.48
C ASP A 143 -18.99 -14.26 10.80
N LYS A 144 -19.76 -14.57 11.83
CA LYS A 144 -19.94 -15.92 12.34
C LYS A 144 -20.87 -16.76 11.46
N ASN A 145 -20.63 -18.07 11.48
CA ASN A 145 -21.49 -19.10 10.91
C ASN A 145 -21.72 -18.90 9.40
N ALA A 146 -22.66 -19.64 8.83
CA ALA A 146 -22.99 -19.61 7.41
C ALA A 146 -23.28 -18.19 6.89
N ILE A 147 -24.14 -17.44 7.60
CA ILE A 147 -24.57 -16.09 7.20
C ILE A 147 -23.41 -15.09 7.17
N GLY A 148 -22.43 -15.24 8.07
CA GLY A 148 -21.24 -14.40 8.07
C GLY A 148 -20.42 -14.52 6.79
N GLY A 149 -20.39 -15.70 6.17
CA GLY A 149 -19.73 -15.90 4.87
C GLY A 149 -20.35 -15.06 3.78
N VAL A 150 -21.68 -15.10 3.67
CA VAL A 150 -22.46 -14.34 2.68
C VAL A 150 -22.24 -12.83 2.87
N GLN A 151 -22.30 -12.36 4.11
CA GLN A 151 -22.09 -10.94 4.41
C GLN A 151 -20.66 -10.50 4.11
N ALA A 152 -19.66 -11.33 4.45
CA ALA A 152 -18.26 -11.04 4.19
C ALA A 152 -17.95 -10.97 2.69
N ILE A 153 -18.40 -11.94 1.88
CA ILE A 153 -18.18 -11.90 0.41
C ILE A 153 -18.85 -10.69 -0.23
N GLN A 154 -20.07 -10.34 0.19
CA GLN A 154 -20.77 -9.15 -0.31
C GLN A 154 -19.99 -7.87 -0.02
N ARG A 155 -19.47 -7.72 1.21
CA ARG A 155 -18.65 -6.56 1.58
C ARG A 155 -17.30 -6.54 0.86
N ALA A 156 -16.65 -7.69 0.71
CA ALA A 156 -15.38 -7.80 -0.02
C ALA A 156 -15.53 -7.41 -1.50
N ARG A 157 -16.58 -7.92 -2.17
CA ARG A 157 -16.91 -7.53 -3.56
C ARG A 157 -17.21 -6.04 -3.69
N ASN A 158 -17.99 -5.48 -2.77
CA ASN A 158 -18.28 -4.04 -2.77
C ASN A 158 -17.02 -3.19 -2.52
N LYS A 159 -16.13 -3.64 -1.63
CA LYS A 159 -14.87 -2.96 -1.36
C LYS A 159 -13.93 -3.00 -2.56
N PHE A 160 -13.80 -4.16 -3.23
CA PHE A 160 -13.07 -4.29 -4.50
C PHE A 160 -13.52 -3.25 -5.53
N VAL A 161 -14.84 -3.19 -5.80
CA VAL A 161 -15.41 -2.23 -6.75
C VAL A 161 -15.11 -0.80 -6.34
N LYS A 162 -15.26 -0.48 -5.04
CA LYS A 162 -14.96 0.84 -4.50
C LYS A 162 -13.49 1.23 -4.73
N VAL A 163 -12.53 0.41 -4.30
CA VAL A 163 -11.10 0.76 -4.41
C VAL A 163 -10.62 0.80 -5.86
N PHE A 164 -11.19 -0.01 -6.76
CA PHE A 164 -10.91 0.08 -8.20
C PHE A 164 -11.38 1.43 -8.77
N VAL A 165 -12.61 1.84 -8.44
CA VAL A 165 -13.17 3.12 -8.89
C VAL A 165 -12.39 4.29 -8.31
N GLU A 166 -12.03 4.26 -7.03
CA GLU A 166 -11.22 5.29 -6.39
C GLU A 166 -9.84 5.43 -7.05
N ALA A 167 -9.17 4.33 -7.36
CA ALA A 167 -7.91 4.34 -8.08
C ALA A 167 -8.04 4.93 -9.50
N ALA A 168 -9.08 4.54 -10.25
CA ALA A 168 -9.34 5.06 -11.59
C ALA A 168 -9.68 6.56 -11.57
N MET A 169 -10.35 7.00 -10.51
CA MET A 169 -10.74 8.38 -10.26
C MET A 169 -9.67 9.17 -9.48
N ALA A 170 -8.51 8.61 -9.16
CA ALA A 170 -7.40 9.40 -8.67
C ALA A 170 -6.87 10.32 -9.79
N GLU A 171 -6.37 11.50 -9.43
CA GLU A 171 -5.64 12.35 -10.38
C GLU A 171 -4.24 11.78 -10.58
N PRO A 172 -3.80 11.55 -11.83
CA PRO A 172 -2.44 11.09 -12.09
C PRO A 172 -1.43 12.15 -11.63
N LYS A 173 -0.67 11.81 -10.58
CA LYS A 173 0.43 12.63 -10.08
C LYS A 173 1.53 11.74 -9.50
N SER A 174 2.75 12.25 -9.49
CA SER A 174 3.83 11.63 -8.71
C SER A 174 3.47 11.73 -7.23
N MET A 175 3.77 10.68 -6.46
CA MET A 175 3.67 10.70 -5.00
C MET A 175 4.85 9.96 -4.39
N VAL A 176 5.26 10.37 -3.19
CA VAL A 176 6.29 9.66 -2.42
C VAL A 176 5.60 8.80 -1.38
N VAL A 177 5.97 7.52 -1.33
CA VAL A 177 5.41 6.55 -0.39
C VAL A 177 6.53 5.79 0.31
N LYS A 178 6.20 5.28 1.50
CA LYS A 178 7.07 4.38 2.24
C LYS A 178 6.77 2.93 1.89
N ASP A 179 7.64 2.29 1.11
CA ASP A 179 7.61 0.84 0.91
C ASP A 179 8.05 0.14 2.20
N GLY A 180 7.21 -0.76 2.71
CA GLY A 180 7.45 -1.51 3.94
C GLY A 180 8.27 -2.79 3.73
N GLY A 181 8.29 -3.63 4.75
CA GLY A 181 9.04 -4.90 4.76
C GLY A 181 10.33 -4.82 5.60
N ILE A 182 11.29 -5.72 5.37
CA ILE A 182 12.49 -5.80 6.24
C ILE A 182 13.40 -4.58 6.11
N ILE A 183 13.56 -4.06 4.89
CA ILE A 183 14.26 -2.81 4.59
C ILE A 183 13.23 -1.84 4.03
N PRO A 184 12.64 -0.98 4.87
CA PRO A 184 11.72 0.03 4.39
C PRO A 184 12.49 1.09 3.61
N GLY A 185 11.86 1.65 2.59
CA GLY A 185 12.46 2.67 1.72
C GLY A 185 11.43 3.68 1.24
N LEU A 186 11.90 4.89 0.92
CA LEU A 186 11.08 5.89 0.25
C LEU A 186 11.17 5.66 -1.25
N VAL A 187 10.02 5.66 -1.91
CA VAL A 187 9.93 5.43 -3.35
C VAL A 187 8.92 6.38 -3.97
N THR A 188 9.20 6.81 -5.20
CA THR A 188 8.28 7.62 -6.01
C THR A 188 7.41 6.70 -6.85
N VAL A 189 6.10 6.96 -6.87
CA VAL A 189 5.09 6.17 -7.59
C VAL A 189 4.09 7.08 -8.29
N GLU A 190 3.38 6.54 -9.28
CA GLU A 190 2.21 7.15 -9.92
C GLU A 190 0.96 6.87 -9.07
N SER A 191 0.26 7.91 -8.63
CA SER A 191 -0.80 7.85 -7.60
C SER A 191 -1.95 6.88 -7.91
N ASN A 192 -2.55 6.99 -9.09
CA ASN A 192 -3.60 6.12 -9.62
C ASN A 192 -3.18 4.65 -9.69
N TYR A 193 -1.96 4.34 -10.14
CA TYR A 193 -1.47 2.95 -10.21
C TYR A 193 -1.07 2.40 -8.85
N PHE A 194 -0.53 3.24 -7.96
CA PHE A 194 -0.33 2.88 -6.56
C PHE A 194 -1.66 2.54 -5.87
N LEU A 195 -2.68 3.37 -6.02
CA LEU A 195 -4.01 3.08 -5.46
C LEU A 195 -4.66 1.86 -6.13
N PHE A 196 -4.42 1.64 -7.42
CA PHE A 196 -4.85 0.42 -8.11
C PHE A 196 -4.21 -0.83 -7.51
N GLY A 197 -2.97 -0.73 -7.00
CA GLY A 197 -2.32 -1.78 -6.23
C GLY A 197 -3.16 -2.30 -5.06
N ARG A 198 -3.99 -1.47 -4.42
CA ARG A 198 -4.95 -1.93 -3.39
C ARG A 198 -6.05 -2.83 -3.95
N ALA A 199 -6.57 -2.48 -5.13
CA ALA A 199 -7.54 -3.33 -5.83
C ALA A 199 -6.89 -4.66 -6.25
N VAL A 200 -5.65 -4.61 -6.73
CA VAL A 200 -4.85 -5.80 -7.10
C VAL A 200 -4.63 -6.70 -5.89
N HIS A 201 -4.25 -6.13 -4.74
CA HIS A 201 -4.02 -6.87 -3.49
C HIS A 201 -5.24 -7.69 -3.08
N LEU A 202 -6.37 -7.01 -2.86
CA LEU A 202 -7.63 -7.64 -2.44
C LEU A 202 -8.08 -8.70 -3.46
N PHE A 203 -7.91 -8.41 -4.75
CA PHE A 203 -8.28 -9.33 -5.82
C PHE A 203 -7.39 -10.57 -5.84
N GLN A 204 -6.09 -10.43 -5.61
CA GLN A 204 -5.15 -11.55 -5.49
C GLN A 204 -5.46 -12.39 -4.25
N ASP A 205 -5.61 -11.78 -3.08
CA ASP A 205 -5.96 -12.45 -1.81
C ASP A 205 -7.22 -13.29 -1.91
N SER A 206 -8.16 -12.91 -2.79
CA SER A 206 -9.34 -13.72 -3.10
C SER A 206 -9.04 -15.09 -3.73
N PHE A 207 -7.80 -15.39 -4.14
CA PHE A 207 -7.34 -16.68 -4.66
C PHE A 207 -6.42 -17.44 -3.70
N SER A 208 -6.11 -16.87 -2.53
CA SER A 208 -5.33 -17.58 -1.51
C SER A 208 -6.18 -18.67 -0.88
N LEU A 209 -5.70 -19.90 -0.88
CA LEU A 209 -6.39 -21.02 -0.22
C LEU A 209 -6.27 -20.96 1.31
N ASP A 210 -5.50 -20.01 1.85
CA ASP A 210 -5.48 -19.69 3.29
C ASP A 210 -6.49 -18.57 3.64
N HIS A 211 -7.04 -17.86 2.64
CA HIS A 211 -8.04 -16.79 2.84
C HIS A 211 -9.44 -17.20 2.40
N VAL A 212 -9.53 -18.06 1.38
CA VAL A 212 -10.80 -18.48 0.79
C VAL A 212 -10.86 -19.98 0.56
N VAL A 213 -12.09 -20.48 0.43
CA VAL A 213 -12.36 -21.83 -0.06
C VAL A 213 -12.69 -21.74 -1.54
N ARG A 214 -11.79 -22.26 -2.37
CA ARG A 214 -11.95 -22.47 -3.81
C ARG A 214 -11.48 -23.88 -4.13
N LEU A 215 -12.06 -24.49 -5.16
CA LEU A 215 -11.76 -25.87 -5.48
C LEU A 215 -11.28 -26.08 -6.92
N PRO A 216 -10.46 -27.11 -7.18
CA PRO A 216 -10.01 -27.42 -8.53
C PRO A 216 -11.14 -27.85 -9.49
N GLU A 217 -12.28 -28.34 -9.02
CA GLU A 217 -13.35 -28.84 -9.91
C GLU A 217 -14.00 -27.74 -10.77
N ASP A 218 -13.88 -26.48 -10.36
CA ASP A 218 -14.31 -25.31 -11.13
C ASP A 218 -13.13 -24.44 -11.59
N ASP A 219 -11.93 -25.02 -11.70
CA ASP A 219 -10.69 -24.30 -12.03
C ASP A 219 -10.43 -23.12 -11.08
N PHE A 220 -10.82 -23.25 -9.81
CA PHE A 220 -10.73 -22.21 -8.78
C PHE A 220 -11.48 -20.91 -9.16
N MET A 221 -12.48 -20.98 -10.03
CA MET A 221 -13.23 -19.80 -10.50
C MET A 221 -14.23 -19.28 -9.48
N LYS A 222 -14.77 -20.15 -8.62
CA LYS A 222 -15.87 -19.81 -7.69
C LYS A 222 -15.39 -19.73 -6.24
N VAL A 223 -15.82 -18.69 -5.54
CA VAL A 223 -15.64 -18.58 -4.08
C VAL A 223 -16.74 -19.38 -3.39
N ARG A 224 -16.37 -20.44 -2.67
CA ARG A 224 -17.30 -21.25 -1.88
C ARG A 224 -17.48 -20.68 -0.49
N ASN A 225 -16.40 -20.18 0.10
CA ASN A 225 -16.42 -19.53 1.39
C ASN A 225 -15.20 -18.61 1.61
N LEU A 226 -15.27 -17.74 2.62
CA LEU A 226 -14.14 -16.97 3.13
C LEU A 226 -13.71 -17.57 4.47
N LYS A 227 -12.40 -17.65 4.72
CA LYS A 227 -11.82 -18.08 5.99
C LYS A 227 -11.79 -16.92 6.98
N GLY A 228 -11.75 -17.24 8.27
CA GLY A 228 -11.74 -16.28 9.36
C GLY A 228 -10.32 -15.88 9.76
N TYR A 229 -10.10 -14.59 9.96
CA TYR A 229 -8.93 -14.14 10.70
C TYR A 229 -9.09 -14.54 12.17
N GLY A 230 -8.23 -15.45 12.64
CA GLY A 230 -8.28 -16.01 14.00
C GLY A 230 -9.54 -16.84 14.30
N CYS A 231 -9.93 -16.85 15.58
CA CYS A 231 -10.93 -17.78 16.12
C CYS A 231 -12.39 -17.33 15.89
N THR A 232 -12.86 -17.37 14.64
CA THR A 232 -14.26 -17.04 14.27
C THR A 232 -15.12 -18.30 14.20
N ALA A 233 -16.33 -18.27 14.78
CA ALA A 233 -17.20 -19.46 14.83
C ALA A 233 -17.77 -19.81 13.44
N GLY A 234 -17.88 -21.11 13.15
CA GLY A 234 -18.53 -21.63 11.95
C GLY A 234 -17.77 -21.37 10.65
N VAL A 235 -16.43 -21.35 10.71
CA VAL A 235 -15.54 -21.11 9.56
C VAL A 235 -14.18 -21.77 9.76
N GLU A 236 -13.49 -22.08 8.67
CA GLU A 236 -12.07 -22.40 8.64
C GLU A 236 -11.21 -21.21 9.10
N GLU A 237 -10.13 -21.49 9.82
CA GLU A 237 -9.22 -20.49 10.37
C GLU A 237 -8.08 -20.22 9.38
N HIS A 238 -7.79 -18.94 9.16
CA HIS A 238 -6.50 -18.52 8.60
C HIS A 238 -5.42 -18.72 9.68
N ASN A 239 -4.56 -19.71 9.50
CA ASN A 239 -3.68 -20.21 10.54
C ASN A 239 -2.28 -19.56 10.47
N HIS A 240 -1.97 -18.68 11.42
CA HIS A 240 -0.62 -18.09 11.56
C HIS A 240 0.39 -19.01 12.28
N LYS A 241 0.13 -20.32 12.42
CA LYS A 241 1.07 -21.24 13.08
C LYS A 241 2.45 -21.06 12.45
N ILE A 242 3.37 -20.60 13.29
CA ILE A 242 4.78 -20.41 12.99
C ILE A 242 5.30 -21.74 12.47
N ILE A 243 5.45 -21.81 11.17
CA ILE A 243 6.48 -22.67 10.65
C ILE A 243 7.49 -21.67 10.13
N GLN A 244 8.66 -21.66 10.75
CA GLN A 244 9.88 -21.13 10.11
C GLN A 244 10.12 -21.79 8.73
N ASN A 245 9.29 -22.78 8.36
CA ASN A 245 9.17 -23.38 7.06
C ASN A 245 7.93 -22.92 6.24
N VAL A 246 6.99 -22.05 6.64
CA VAL A 246 5.79 -21.70 5.81
C VAL A 246 6.18 -20.93 4.55
N ILE A 247 7.06 -19.94 4.68
CA ILE A 247 7.68 -19.24 3.54
C ILE A 247 8.44 -20.24 2.62
N LEU A 248 8.79 -21.42 3.15
CA LEU A 248 9.50 -22.50 2.48
C LEU A 248 8.59 -23.72 2.20
N ASN A 249 7.31 -23.67 2.55
CA ASN A 249 6.41 -24.80 2.52
C ASN A 249 5.39 -24.54 1.42
N ALA A 250 5.67 -25.10 0.26
CA ALA A 250 4.77 -25.06 -0.88
C ALA A 250 3.41 -25.70 -0.57
N SER A 251 3.16 -26.31 0.59
CA SER A 251 1.82 -26.75 0.99
C SER A 251 0.92 -25.61 1.51
N ALA A 252 1.45 -24.44 1.88
CA ALA A 252 0.66 -23.33 2.43
C ALA A 252 -0.16 -22.62 1.34
N GLY A 253 -1.44 -22.31 1.60
CA GLY A 253 -2.33 -21.66 0.63
C GLY A 253 -1.84 -20.30 0.14
N ASP A 254 -1.09 -19.60 0.99
CA ASP A 254 -0.44 -18.31 0.74
C ASP A 254 0.88 -18.37 -0.03
N VAL A 255 1.33 -19.55 -0.46
CA VAL A 255 2.52 -19.66 -1.32
C VAL A 255 2.06 -19.89 -2.76
N VAL A 256 2.40 -18.98 -3.67
CA VAL A 256 2.05 -19.12 -5.11
C VAL A 256 2.83 -20.23 -5.83
N TRP A 257 3.94 -20.68 -5.24
CA TRP A 257 4.90 -21.61 -5.83
C TRP A 257 4.58 -23.06 -5.49
N ASN A 258 4.75 -23.97 -6.46
CA ASN A 258 4.62 -25.40 -6.25
C ASN A 258 5.95 -26.01 -5.74
N GLU A 259 5.88 -27.25 -5.24
CA GLU A 259 7.06 -27.99 -4.72
C GLU A 259 8.14 -28.27 -5.78
N ARG A 260 7.81 -28.14 -7.08
CA ARG A 260 8.77 -28.33 -8.18
C ARG A 260 9.61 -27.09 -8.44
N ASN A 261 9.32 -25.96 -7.80
CA ASN A 261 10.24 -24.84 -7.79
C ASN A 261 11.54 -25.33 -7.13
N PRO A 262 12.63 -25.50 -7.88
CA PRO A 262 13.79 -26.20 -7.36
C PRO A 262 14.35 -25.42 -6.16
N LEU A 263 14.78 -26.15 -5.15
CA LEU A 263 15.66 -25.65 -4.08
C LEU A 263 16.88 -24.85 -4.60
N GLU A 264 17.17 -24.86 -5.90
CA GLU A 264 18.13 -23.97 -6.56
C GLU A 264 17.69 -22.50 -6.65
N THR A 265 16.39 -22.20 -6.75
CA THR A 265 15.88 -20.80 -6.74
C THR A 265 16.08 -20.16 -5.37
N TYR A 266 16.11 -20.98 -4.30
CA TYR A 266 16.43 -20.56 -2.94
C TYR A 266 17.92 -20.19 -2.78
N TYR A 267 18.85 -20.91 -3.44
CA TYR A 267 20.27 -20.54 -3.47
C TYR A 267 20.55 -19.37 -4.42
N ALA A 268 19.81 -19.26 -5.53
CA ALA A 268 19.85 -18.09 -6.40
C ALA A 268 19.35 -16.85 -5.63
N ALA A 269 18.15 -16.86 -5.03
CA ALA A 269 17.62 -15.73 -4.23
C ALA A 269 18.52 -15.32 -3.05
N ARG A 270 19.35 -16.24 -2.52
CA ARG A 270 20.32 -15.98 -1.45
C ARG A 270 21.59 -15.24 -1.93
N TYR A 271 21.95 -15.33 -3.21
CA TYR A 271 23.22 -14.81 -3.75
C TYR A 271 23.12 -13.95 -5.03
N SER A 272 21.99 -13.96 -5.73
CA SER A 272 21.71 -13.18 -6.93
C SER A 272 20.20 -13.22 -7.26
N ILE A 273 19.52 -12.06 -7.30
CA ILE A 273 18.13 -11.93 -7.77
C ILE A 273 18.11 -12.27 -9.27
N THR A 274 18.11 -13.56 -9.62
CA THR A 274 18.03 -14.01 -11.01
C THR A 274 16.64 -14.53 -11.26
N TRP A 275 15.92 -13.88 -12.16
CA TRP A 275 14.55 -14.19 -12.58
C TRP A 275 14.40 -15.52 -13.33
N ILE A 276 15.50 -16.25 -13.50
CA ILE A 276 15.60 -17.53 -14.20
C ILE A 276 14.74 -18.63 -13.54
N GLY A 277 14.42 -18.50 -12.25
CA GLY A 277 13.55 -19.45 -11.52
C GLY A 277 12.07 -19.04 -11.39
N TYR A 278 11.67 -17.91 -11.98
CA TYR A 278 10.27 -17.45 -11.96
C TYR A 278 9.58 -17.80 -13.28
N GLY A 279 8.60 -18.70 -13.23
CA GLY A 279 7.85 -19.19 -14.39
C GLY A 279 6.51 -19.79 -13.98
N GLU A 280 5.52 -19.74 -14.88
CA GLU A 280 4.16 -20.21 -14.62
C GLU A 280 4.11 -21.72 -14.33
N GLU A 281 5.02 -22.49 -14.93
CA GLU A 281 5.19 -23.93 -14.70
C GLU A 281 5.61 -24.28 -13.27
N TYR A 282 6.13 -23.32 -12.52
CA TYR A 282 6.50 -23.46 -11.10
C TYR A 282 5.43 -22.90 -10.15
N MET A 283 4.32 -22.39 -10.68
CA MET A 283 3.20 -21.88 -9.89
C MET A 283 2.21 -23.00 -9.55
N LYS A 284 1.43 -22.80 -8.49
CA LYS A 284 0.26 -23.63 -8.18
C LYS A 284 -0.89 -23.32 -9.14
N PRO A 285 -1.80 -24.27 -9.37
CA PRO A 285 -2.97 -24.05 -10.24
C PRO A 285 -3.79 -22.81 -9.86
N ASN A 286 -4.13 -22.63 -8.57
CA ASN A 286 -4.88 -21.45 -8.10
C ASN A 286 -4.11 -20.13 -8.34
N ALA A 287 -2.77 -20.15 -8.24
CA ALA A 287 -1.94 -18.98 -8.51
C ALA A 287 -1.87 -18.65 -10.01
N VAL A 288 -1.87 -19.66 -10.89
CA VAL A 288 -1.97 -19.45 -12.35
C VAL A 288 -3.30 -18.78 -12.69
N VAL A 289 -4.39 -19.25 -12.08
CA VAL A 289 -5.72 -18.64 -12.22
C VAL A 289 -5.71 -17.21 -11.70
N ALA A 290 -5.09 -16.95 -10.55
CA ALA A 290 -4.92 -15.60 -10.00
C ALA A 290 -4.14 -14.66 -10.95
N ALA A 291 -3.10 -15.16 -11.63
CA ALA A 291 -2.33 -14.39 -12.61
C ALA A 291 -3.18 -14.03 -13.85
N ASN A 292 -4.02 -14.96 -14.32
CA ASN A 292 -4.93 -14.71 -15.45
C ASN A 292 -6.04 -13.72 -15.07
N ALA A 293 -6.61 -13.87 -13.87
CA ALA A 293 -7.57 -12.92 -13.33
C ALA A 293 -6.95 -11.52 -13.16
N THR A 294 -5.71 -11.46 -12.65
CA THR A 294 -4.96 -10.19 -12.51
C THR A 294 -4.67 -9.55 -13.86
N ALA A 295 -4.40 -10.34 -14.91
CA ALA A 295 -4.28 -9.82 -16.27
C ALA A 295 -5.58 -9.17 -16.76
N GLU A 296 -6.74 -9.79 -16.54
CA GLU A 296 -8.03 -9.17 -16.88
C GLU A 296 -8.28 -7.89 -16.08
N LEU A 297 -7.90 -7.87 -14.80
CA LEU A 297 -7.95 -6.69 -13.95
C LEU A 297 -7.10 -5.54 -14.52
N TRP A 298 -5.87 -5.82 -14.96
CA TRP A 298 -5.02 -4.84 -15.65
C TRP A 298 -5.66 -4.33 -16.94
N GLY A 299 -6.18 -5.22 -17.78
CA GLY A 299 -6.85 -4.83 -19.02
C GLY A 299 -8.04 -3.90 -18.79
N ALA A 300 -8.86 -4.22 -17.78
CA ALA A 300 -9.98 -3.39 -17.33
C ALA A 300 -9.54 -2.00 -16.84
N PHE A 301 -8.48 -1.95 -16.03
CA PHE A 301 -7.96 -0.67 -15.53
C PHE A 301 -7.39 0.19 -16.67
N ILE A 302 -6.62 -0.39 -17.59
CA ILE A 302 -6.06 0.31 -18.76
C ILE A 302 -7.17 0.88 -19.64
N ARG A 303 -8.22 0.10 -19.95
CA ARG A 303 -9.39 0.60 -20.70
C ARG A 303 -10.10 1.74 -19.97
N THR A 304 -10.18 1.65 -18.65
CA THR A 304 -10.79 2.67 -17.80
C THR A 304 -9.99 3.97 -17.81
N MET A 305 -8.67 3.89 -17.70
CA MET A 305 -7.78 5.06 -17.73
C MET A 305 -7.81 5.77 -19.09
N GLY A 306 -8.03 5.04 -20.18
CA GLY A 306 -8.27 5.59 -21.52
C GLY A 306 -9.58 6.38 -21.66
N GLN A 307 -10.50 6.30 -20.70
CA GLN A 307 -11.74 7.09 -20.73
C GLN A 307 -11.51 8.53 -20.29
N ASN A 308 -12.29 9.44 -20.91
CA ASN A 308 -12.43 10.81 -20.43
C ASN A 308 -12.94 10.84 -18.99
N ARG A 309 -12.44 11.79 -18.19
CA ARG A 309 -12.74 11.93 -16.77
C ARG A 309 -14.24 11.91 -16.44
N SER A 310 -15.07 12.56 -17.26
CA SER A 310 -16.53 12.65 -17.08
C SER A 310 -17.26 11.29 -17.14
N ASN A 311 -16.70 10.32 -17.86
CA ASN A 311 -17.30 8.99 -18.06
C ASN A 311 -16.53 7.89 -17.31
N ARG A 312 -15.39 8.23 -16.72
CA ARG A 312 -14.46 7.25 -16.16
C ARG A 312 -15.04 6.52 -14.97
N GLU A 313 -15.75 7.20 -14.07
CA GLU A 313 -16.32 6.55 -12.88
C GLU A 313 -17.33 5.46 -13.23
N SER A 314 -18.28 5.76 -14.13
CA SER A 314 -19.32 4.80 -14.52
C SER A 314 -18.72 3.62 -15.30
N PHE A 315 -17.73 3.88 -16.15
CA PHE A 315 -16.98 2.83 -16.86
C PHE A 315 -16.17 1.96 -15.88
N ALA A 316 -15.45 2.58 -14.94
CA ALA A 316 -14.67 1.89 -13.91
C ALA A 316 -15.56 0.95 -13.08
N ARG A 317 -16.73 1.43 -12.67
CA ARG A 317 -17.70 0.64 -11.91
C ARG A 317 -18.20 -0.56 -12.71
N LYS A 318 -18.47 -0.38 -14.00
CA LYS A 318 -18.90 -1.47 -14.89
C LYS A 318 -17.81 -2.53 -15.06
N GLU A 319 -16.58 -2.11 -15.33
CA GLU A 319 -15.42 -3.00 -15.46
C GLU A 319 -15.15 -3.78 -14.15
N ALA A 320 -15.12 -3.08 -13.01
CA ALA A 320 -14.93 -3.71 -11.71
C ALA A 320 -16.07 -4.67 -11.37
N GLN A 321 -17.33 -4.32 -11.67
CA GLN A 321 -18.45 -5.22 -11.44
C GLN A 321 -18.34 -6.48 -12.31
N ALA A 322 -17.97 -6.36 -13.58
CA ALA A 322 -17.77 -7.51 -14.47
C ALA A 322 -16.67 -8.45 -13.95
N LEU A 323 -15.56 -7.90 -13.44
CA LEU A 323 -14.51 -8.68 -12.79
C LEU A 323 -15.02 -9.36 -11.51
N ALA A 324 -15.79 -8.65 -10.68
CA ALA A 324 -16.36 -9.20 -9.46
C ALA A 324 -17.41 -10.29 -9.74
N ASP A 325 -18.20 -10.17 -10.81
CA ASP A 325 -19.19 -11.15 -11.24
C ASP A 325 -18.53 -12.40 -11.86
N LYS A 326 -17.34 -12.26 -12.44
CA LYS A 326 -16.59 -13.37 -13.03
C LYS A 326 -15.70 -14.08 -12.02
N TRP A 327 -14.84 -13.35 -11.33
CA TRP A 327 -13.72 -13.89 -10.55
C TRP A 327 -14.00 -13.95 -9.05
N LEU A 328 -14.88 -13.08 -8.54
CA LEU A 328 -15.31 -13.06 -7.14
C LEU A 328 -16.74 -13.61 -7.00
N ASN A 329 -17.16 -14.45 -7.94
CA ASN A 329 -18.50 -15.02 -7.97
C ASN A 329 -18.67 -16.03 -6.83
N TYR A 330 -19.90 -16.11 -6.32
CA TYR A 330 -20.28 -17.04 -5.27
C TYR A 330 -21.74 -17.48 -5.47
N ASP A 331 -22.09 -18.63 -4.90
CA ASP A 331 -23.47 -19.08 -4.78
C ASP A 331 -23.89 -18.97 -3.32
N GLU A 332 -24.92 -18.16 -3.06
CA GLU A 332 -25.37 -17.90 -1.70
C GLU A 332 -25.91 -19.16 -1.01
N SER A 333 -26.63 -20.01 -1.74
CA SER A 333 -27.20 -21.23 -1.17
C SER A 333 -26.12 -22.25 -0.85
N GLU A 334 -25.13 -22.40 -1.74
CA GLU A 334 -23.97 -23.23 -1.49
C GLU A 334 -23.14 -22.71 -0.30
N MET A 335 -22.87 -21.42 -0.25
CA MET A 335 -22.08 -20.82 0.83
C MET A 335 -22.76 -20.97 2.20
N LEU A 336 -24.09 -20.86 2.24
CA LEU A 336 -24.87 -21.05 3.46
C LEU A 336 -24.83 -22.51 3.95
N ALA A 337 -24.89 -23.48 3.03
CA ALA A 337 -24.90 -24.90 3.35
C ALA A 337 -23.48 -25.54 3.38
N TRP A 338 -22.44 -24.80 3.01
CA TRP A 338 -21.09 -25.32 2.74
C TRP A 338 -20.56 -26.22 3.87
N TYR A 339 -20.63 -25.70 5.10
CA TYR A 339 -20.12 -26.40 6.28
C TYR A 339 -21.16 -27.32 6.95
N ASP A 340 -22.37 -27.46 6.42
CA ASP A 340 -23.29 -28.48 6.93
C ASP A 340 -22.78 -29.89 6.62
N ASP A 341 -22.03 -30.04 5.53
CA ASP A 341 -21.29 -31.26 5.20
C ASP A 341 -19.94 -31.31 5.96
N GLU A 342 -19.75 -32.37 6.76
CA GLU A 342 -18.49 -32.59 7.49
C GLU A 342 -17.30 -32.82 6.56
N ALA A 343 -17.51 -33.28 5.33
CA ALA A 343 -16.45 -33.50 4.35
C ALA A 343 -15.80 -32.18 3.89
N ASN A 344 -16.54 -31.07 3.93
CA ASN A 344 -16.09 -29.74 3.51
C ASN A 344 -15.34 -28.97 4.60
N ARG A 345 -15.11 -29.58 5.76
CA ARG A 345 -14.44 -28.95 6.91
C ARG A 345 -13.01 -29.46 6.97
N ASP A 346 -12.00 -28.59 6.87
CA ASP A 346 -10.61 -28.98 7.12
C ASP A 346 -10.30 -29.12 8.64
N ASP A 347 -9.03 -29.30 9.01
CA ASP A 347 -8.60 -29.40 10.41
C ASP A 347 -8.56 -28.04 11.13
N THR A 348 -8.66 -26.95 10.39
CA THR A 348 -8.71 -25.58 10.90
C THR A 348 -10.13 -25.17 11.28
N TYR A 349 -11.16 -25.81 10.72
CA TYR A 349 -12.58 -25.50 10.93
C TYR A 349 -12.98 -25.37 12.41
N LEU A 350 -13.64 -24.26 12.73
CA LEU A 350 -14.20 -23.97 14.04
C LEU A 350 -15.71 -24.20 14.04
N LEU A 351 -16.18 -25.01 14.98
CA LEU A 351 -17.59 -25.35 15.12
C LEU A 351 -18.44 -24.07 15.25
N ALA A 352 -19.59 -24.06 14.57
CA ALA A 352 -20.55 -22.98 14.66
C ALA A 352 -21.09 -22.83 16.09
N ASP A 353 -21.46 -21.61 16.48
CA ASP A 353 -22.03 -21.31 17.80
C ASP A 353 -23.57 -21.27 17.81
N ASP A 354 -24.18 -21.91 16.82
CA ASP A 354 -25.63 -22.03 16.62
C ASP A 354 -26.12 -23.49 16.65
N ASN A 355 -27.39 -23.72 16.29
CA ASN A 355 -27.99 -25.06 16.29
C ASN A 355 -27.89 -25.77 14.93
N SER A 356 -27.04 -25.31 14.03
CA SER A 356 -26.86 -25.91 12.69
C SER A 356 -26.12 -27.26 12.73
N PRO A 357 -26.15 -28.06 11.65
CA PRO A 357 -25.26 -29.22 11.50
C PRO A 357 -23.77 -28.84 11.64
N ALA A 358 -23.41 -27.61 11.28
CA ALA A 358 -22.09 -27.02 11.40
C ALA A 358 -21.58 -26.82 12.85
N SER A 359 -22.43 -27.01 13.89
CA SER A 359 -22.02 -26.92 15.31
C SER A 359 -21.64 -28.26 15.96
N ARG A 360 -21.65 -29.36 15.21
CA ARG A 360 -21.35 -30.72 15.70
C ARG A 360 -20.44 -31.48 14.74
N GLY A 361 -19.79 -32.55 15.20
CA GLY A 361 -18.97 -33.41 14.33
C GLY A 361 -17.54 -32.91 14.14
N LYS A 362 -16.97 -33.09 12.95
CA LYS A 362 -15.61 -32.62 12.61
C LYS A 362 -15.47 -31.10 12.79
N GLY A 363 -14.45 -30.69 13.55
CA GLY A 363 -14.11 -29.30 13.85
C GLY A 363 -13.52 -29.13 15.25
N ARG A 364 -12.89 -27.99 15.51
CA ARG A 364 -12.43 -27.59 16.86
C ARG A 364 -13.43 -26.61 17.47
N LYS A 365 -13.52 -26.57 18.80
CA LYS A 365 -14.32 -25.53 19.46
C LYS A 365 -13.60 -24.19 19.42
N VAL A 366 -14.35 -23.09 19.45
CA VAL A 366 -13.77 -21.73 19.47
C VAL A 366 -12.90 -21.52 20.72
N GLU A 367 -13.27 -22.12 21.85
CA GLU A 367 -12.48 -22.06 23.09
C GLU A 367 -11.12 -22.77 22.97
N ASP A 368 -11.04 -23.84 22.17
CA ASP A 368 -9.80 -24.58 21.94
C ASP A 368 -8.84 -23.80 21.02
N CYS A 369 -9.40 -23.05 20.06
CA CYS A 369 -8.64 -22.16 19.20
C CYS A 369 -7.95 -21.04 20.00
N THR A 370 -8.72 -20.33 20.83
CA THR A 370 -8.22 -19.21 21.63
C THR A 370 -7.11 -19.66 22.61
N SER A 371 -7.31 -20.77 23.31
CA SER A 371 -6.33 -21.31 24.26
C SER A 371 -5.00 -21.72 23.62
N SER A 372 -4.99 -22.12 22.35
CA SER A 372 -3.77 -22.49 21.61
C SER A 372 -2.92 -21.30 21.15
N ASN A 373 -3.51 -20.10 21.07
CA ASN A 373 -2.83 -18.85 20.75
C ASN A 373 -2.29 -18.12 22.02
N GLY A 374 -2.28 -18.81 23.17
CA GLY A 374 -1.79 -18.25 24.44
C GLY A 374 -2.81 -17.43 25.22
N GLU A 375 -4.07 -17.38 24.76
CA GLU A 375 -5.12 -16.53 25.31
C GLU A 375 -6.37 -17.38 25.62
N THR A 376 -6.53 -17.81 26.86
CA THR A 376 -7.59 -18.75 27.24
C THR A 376 -9.01 -18.20 27.03
N GLY A 377 -9.77 -18.76 26.08
CA GLY A 377 -11.23 -18.60 25.96
C GLY A 377 -11.71 -17.27 25.34
N LEU A 378 -13.04 -17.04 25.36
CA LEU A 378 -13.69 -15.81 24.88
C LEU A 378 -13.11 -14.54 25.54
N ALA A 379 -12.74 -14.61 26.82
CA ALA A 379 -12.06 -13.52 27.54
C ALA A 379 -10.66 -13.24 26.98
N GLY A 380 -9.95 -14.27 26.51
CA GLY A 380 -8.68 -14.14 25.80
C GLY A 380 -8.85 -13.43 24.45
N LYS A 381 -9.86 -13.83 23.66
CA LYS A 381 -10.19 -13.18 22.37
C LYS A 381 -10.55 -11.70 22.54
N ILE A 382 -11.41 -11.38 23.51
CA ILE A 382 -11.76 -9.97 23.80
C ILE A 382 -10.50 -9.18 24.19
N LYS A 383 -9.67 -9.76 25.05
CA LYS A 383 -8.40 -9.13 25.43
C LYS A 383 -7.44 -8.97 24.25
N HIS A 384 -7.44 -9.89 23.29
CA HIS A 384 -6.68 -9.78 22.05
C HIS A 384 -7.13 -8.57 21.24
N GLU A 385 -8.43 -8.49 20.94
CA GLU A 385 -9.03 -7.41 20.16
C GLU A 385 -8.80 -6.05 20.86
N GLU A 386 -8.93 -5.99 22.19
CA GLU A 386 -8.59 -4.81 23.00
C GLU A 386 -7.09 -4.46 22.93
N THR A 387 -6.21 -5.47 22.93
CA THR A 387 -4.76 -5.29 22.80
C THR A 387 -4.39 -4.75 21.42
N ILE A 388 -4.95 -5.30 20.35
CA ILE A 388 -4.76 -4.83 18.98
C ILE A 388 -5.29 -3.40 18.83
N ALA A 389 -6.48 -3.10 19.34
CA ALA A 389 -7.03 -1.74 19.31
C ALA A 389 -6.15 -0.74 20.08
N THR A 390 -5.66 -1.13 21.25
CA THR A 390 -4.73 -0.32 22.06
C THR A 390 -3.41 -0.10 21.33
N ASN A 391 -2.81 -1.16 20.78
CA ASN A 391 -1.57 -1.06 20.01
C ASN A 391 -1.76 -0.18 18.78
N ARG A 392 -2.89 -0.29 18.08
CA ARG A 392 -3.22 0.56 16.93
C ARG A 392 -3.21 2.03 17.33
N LEU A 393 -3.87 2.39 18.43
CA LEU A 393 -3.88 3.76 18.95
C LEU A 393 -2.48 4.26 19.28
N ILE A 394 -1.67 3.45 19.96
CA ILE A 394 -0.27 3.79 20.29
C ILE A 394 0.53 4.04 19.02
N CYS A 395 0.40 3.16 18.02
CA CYS A 395 1.12 3.26 16.75
C CYS A 395 0.73 4.51 15.98
N LEU A 396 -0.57 4.74 15.76
CA LEU A 396 -1.06 5.91 15.03
C LEU A 396 -0.71 7.22 15.75
N ALA A 397 -0.65 7.23 17.08
CA ALA A 397 -0.24 8.40 17.83
C ALA A 397 1.27 8.66 17.78
N SER A 398 2.06 7.63 17.51
CA SER A 398 3.53 7.66 17.51
C SER A 398 4.14 8.02 16.15
N ILE A 399 3.33 8.04 15.09
CA ILE A 399 3.76 8.40 13.74
C ILE A 399 3.20 9.78 13.34
N GLU A 400 3.87 10.42 12.40
CA GLU A 400 3.44 11.65 11.74
C GLU A 400 3.82 11.60 10.26
N ALA A 401 3.17 12.43 9.44
CA ALA A 401 3.61 12.60 8.06
C ALA A 401 5.02 13.21 8.05
N VAL A 402 5.83 12.81 7.08
CA VAL A 402 7.07 13.56 6.81
C VAL A 402 6.66 14.97 6.35
N PRO A 403 7.30 16.05 6.85
CA PRO A 403 6.92 17.41 6.49
C PRO A 403 6.79 17.62 4.98
N GLY A 404 5.68 18.24 4.56
CA GLY A 404 5.38 18.47 3.15
C GLY A 404 4.65 17.33 2.45
N TYR A 405 4.22 16.30 3.20
CA TYR A 405 3.43 15.16 2.70
C TYR A 405 2.14 14.93 3.50
N ASP A 406 1.75 15.89 4.34
CA ASP A 406 0.58 15.84 5.22
C ASP A 406 -0.76 15.70 4.46
N ASP A 407 -0.79 16.06 3.19
CA ASP A 407 -1.93 15.88 2.28
C ASP A 407 -2.11 14.45 1.78
N LEU A 408 -1.04 13.63 1.82
CA LEU A 408 -1.01 12.29 1.26
C LEU A 408 -1.29 11.23 2.34
N TYR A 409 -2.52 10.74 2.35
CA TYR A 409 -3.00 9.90 3.45
C TYR A 409 -3.83 8.69 2.97
N ASP A 410 -3.61 7.54 3.61
CA ASP A 410 -4.39 6.33 3.38
C ASP A 410 -5.64 6.29 4.28
N PRO A 411 -6.86 6.44 3.72
CA PRO A 411 -8.09 6.48 4.52
C PRO A 411 -8.51 5.10 5.06
N TYR A 412 -7.88 4.00 4.63
CA TYR A 412 -8.19 2.64 5.05
C TYR A 412 -7.29 2.19 6.21
N LEU A 413 -5.98 2.42 6.07
CA LEU A 413 -5.01 2.10 7.13
C LEU A 413 -4.92 3.20 8.19
N LEU A 414 -5.44 4.39 7.89
CA LEU A 414 -5.34 5.54 8.77
C LEU A 414 -3.88 5.91 9.06
N ILE A 415 -3.07 5.99 8.01
CA ILE A 415 -1.67 6.44 8.08
C ILE A 415 -1.32 7.35 6.90
N PRO A 416 -0.39 8.30 7.05
CA PRO A 416 0.19 9.00 5.90
C PRO A 416 0.90 8.00 4.97
N PHE A 417 0.88 8.23 3.65
CA PHE A 417 1.62 7.36 2.72
C PHE A 417 3.14 7.47 2.91
N ASN A 418 3.61 8.65 3.34
CA ASN A 418 4.99 8.92 3.74
C ASN A 418 5.03 9.36 5.20
N TRP A 419 5.34 8.42 6.10
CA TRP A 419 5.33 8.66 7.55
C TRP A 419 6.68 8.37 8.21
N GLN A 420 6.94 9.11 9.29
CA GLN A 420 8.09 8.94 10.18
C GLN A 420 7.63 8.75 11.63
N TRP A 421 8.50 8.16 12.45
CA TRP A 421 8.31 8.14 13.89
C TRP A 421 8.49 9.55 14.46
N LYS A 422 7.59 9.99 15.35
CA LYS A 422 7.75 11.26 16.06
C LYS A 422 9.04 11.23 16.87
N LYS A 423 9.78 12.34 16.90
CA LYS A 423 11.05 12.44 17.64
C LYS A 423 10.90 12.11 19.14
N GLU A 424 9.75 12.45 19.71
CA GLU A 424 9.42 12.23 21.13
C GLU A 424 8.78 10.86 21.41
N ALA A 425 8.54 10.04 20.37
CA ALA A 425 8.03 8.68 20.51
C ALA A 425 9.12 7.72 21.03
N SER A 426 9.79 8.07 22.13
CA SER A 426 10.56 7.12 22.93
C SER A 426 9.59 6.33 23.80
N ARG A 427 9.28 5.08 23.39
CA ARG A 427 8.81 3.87 24.12
C ARG A 427 7.86 3.94 25.34
N SER A 428 7.41 5.10 25.78
CA SER A 428 6.70 5.29 27.06
C SER A 428 5.54 6.28 26.95
N PHE A 429 5.31 6.87 25.78
CA PHE A 429 4.19 7.76 25.55
C PHE A 429 2.97 6.92 25.14
N LEU A 430 2.13 6.61 26.14
CA LEU A 430 0.75 6.19 25.94
C LEU A 430 -0.09 7.48 26.01
N PRO A 431 -0.34 8.20 24.91
CA PRO A 431 -1.33 9.25 25.00
C PRO A 431 -2.66 8.57 25.40
N PRO A 432 -3.41 9.13 26.36
CA PRO A 432 -4.74 8.64 26.70
C PRO A 432 -5.66 9.00 25.54
N LEU A 433 -5.54 8.28 24.44
CA LEU A 433 -6.43 8.43 23.30
C LEU A 433 -7.58 7.46 23.55
N ASP A 434 -8.73 8.02 23.92
CA ASP A 434 -10.01 7.33 23.87
C ASP A 434 -10.47 7.11 22.41
N ARG A 435 -9.79 7.72 21.42
CA ARG A 435 -10.19 7.75 20.01
C ARG A 435 -8.99 7.75 19.07
N LEU A 436 -9.14 7.10 17.91
CA LEU A 436 -8.19 7.21 16.81
C LEU A 436 -8.09 8.68 16.37
N PRO A 437 -6.90 9.18 16.01
CA PRO A 437 -6.78 10.48 15.35
C PRO A 437 -7.73 10.48 14.14
N THR A 438 -8.50 11.55 13.95
CA THR A 438 -9.27 11.74 12.72
C THR A 438 -8.35 12.39 11.70
N PRO A 439 -7.89 11.67 10.68
CA PRO A 439 -7.06 12.26 9.66
C PRO A 439 -7.87 13.12 8.69
N SER A 440 -7.26 14.18 8.19
CA SER A 440 -7.74 14.90 7.01
C SER A 440 -7.10 14.28 5.77
N ALA A 441 -7.77 13.29 5.17
CA ALA A 441 -7.35 12.81 3.85
C ALA A 441 -7.47 13.95 2.81
N ASN A 442 -6.49 14.11 1.92
CA ASN A 442 -6.40 15.21 0.95
C ASN A 442 -6.52 16.60 1.62
N SER A 443 -5.72 16.83 2.66
CA SER A 443 -5.67 18.11 3.39
C SER A 443 -4.90 19.22 2.67
N ALA A 444 -4.49 18.99 1.40
CA ALA A 444 -3.87 20.04 0.61
C ALA A 444 -4.77 21.27 0.59
N ILE A 445 -4.18 22.44 0.82
CA ILE A 445 -4.88 23.72 0.76
C ILE A 445 -5.33 23.99 -0.69
N ALA A 446 -4.51 23.58 -1.66
CA ALA A 446 -4.83 23.59 -3.09
C ALA A 446 -3.85 22.70 -3.88
N ASP A 447 -4.31 22.03 -4.93
CA ASP A 447 -3.49 21.11 -5.76
C ASP A 447 -2.93 21.75 -7.04
N HIS A 448 -3.40 22.91 -7.49
CA HIS A 448 -2.99 23.53 -8.78
C HIS A 448 -2.70 25.03 -8.64
N VAL A 449 -1.73 25.36 -7.78
CA VAL A 449 -1.32 26.74 -7.55
C VAL A 449 -0.21 27.16 -8.50
N THR A 450 -0.37 28.34 -9.08
CA THR A 450 0.66 28.97 -9.93
C THR A 450 1.01 30.36 -9.40
N ILE A 451 2.28 30.71 -9.46
CA ILE A 451 2.79 31.98 -8.93
C ILE A 451 3.24 32.88 -10.09
N TRP A 452 2.80 34.13 -10.04
CA TRP A 452 3.04 35.13 -11.08
C TRP A 452 3.58 36.41 -10.45
N ASP A 453 4.38 37.16 -11.19
CA ASP A 453 4.73 38.53 -10.81
C ASP A 453 3.63 39.53 -11.23
N MET A 454 3.79 40.78 -10.81
CA MET A 454 2.87 41.88 -11.14
C MET A 454 2.86 42.24 -12.64
N ASP A 455 3.86 41.80 -13.41
CA ASP A 455 3.94 42.01 -14.86
C ASP A 455 3.28 40.86 -15.66
N GLY A 456 2.69 39.87 -14.97
CA GLY A 456 2.02 38.72 -15.58
C GLY A 456 2.96 37.65 -16.12
N LYS A 457 4.22 37.60 -15.65
CA LYS A 457 5.12 36.46 -15.88
C LYS A 457 4.97 35.44 -14.76
N ALA A 458 4.98 34.16 -15.12
CA ALA A 458 4.88 33.07 -14.15
C ALA A 458 6.27 32.62 -13.69
N ILE A 459 6.34 32.07 -12.48
CA ILE A 459 7.45 31.21 -12.08
C ILE A 459 7.46 29.98 -12.99
N GLN A 460 8.62 29.69 -13.55
CA GLN A 460 8.85 28.52 -14.40
C GLN A 460 10.16 27.81 -14.00
N SER A 461 10.20 26.49 -14.18
CA SER A 461 11.43 25.71 -14.01
C SER A 461 12.39 25.91 -15.18
N ASN A 462 13.69 26.00 -14.88
CA ASN A 462 14.79 25.94 -15.84
C ASN A 462 15.50 24.58 -15.71
N ARG A 463 16.31 24.17 -16.70
CA ARG A 463 17.00 22.85 -16.81
C ARG A 463 17.91 22.44 -15.63
N ASN A 464 18.07 23.28 -14.60
CA ASN A 464 19.00 23.11 -13.49
C ASN A 464 18.29 23.34 -12.14
N ASP A 465 16.98 23.07 -12.08
CA ASP A 465 16.11 23.22 -10.89
C ASP A 465 16.00 24.65 -10.33
N TRP A 466 16.57 25.63 -11.04
CA TRP A 466 16.40 27.05 -10.76
C TRP A 466 15.03 27.53 -11.24
N LEU A 467 14.41 28.36 -10.42
CA LEU A 467 13.17 29.01 -10.78
C LEU A 467 13.46 30.41 -11.34
N ILE A 468 12.87 30.69 -12.50
CA ILE A 468 12.98 31.98 -13.20
C ILE A 468 11.60 32.49 -13.60
N MET A 469 11.51 33.75 -13.98
CA MET A 469 10.29 34.32 -14.55
C MET A 469 10.17 33.99 -16.05
N GLY A 470 8.98 33.57 -16.48
CA GLY A 470 8.66 33.34 -17.88
C GLY A 470 7.17 33.21 -18.16
N ASN A 471 6.80 32.42 -19.16
CA ASN A 471 5.41 32.36 -19.68
C ASN A 471 4.72 31.01 -19.44
N THR A 472 5.47 29.98 -19.03
CA THR A 472 4.94 28.64 -18.79
C THR A 472 4.89 28.41 -17.28
N PRO A 473 3.73 28.57 -16.64
CA PRO A 473 3.64 28.45 -15.19
C PRO A 473 4.00 27.04 -14.73
N MET A 474 4.80 26.98 -13.67
CA MET A 474 4.92 25.78 -12.86
C MET A 474 3.73 25.68 -11.89
N GLU A 475 3.25 24.45 -11.68
CA GLU A 475 2.18 24.16 -10.74
C GLU A 475 2.70 23.55 -9.44
N PHE A 476 2.10 23.95 -8.34
CA PHE A 476 2.41 23.48 -7.00
C PHE A 476 1.15 23.00 -6.28
N THR A 477 1.33 21.96 -5.46
CA THR A 477 0.46 21.59 -4.36
C THR A 477 0.86 22.41 -3.13
N VAL A 478 -0.11 23.06 -2.49
CA VAL A 478 0.08 23.80 -1.24
C VAL A 478 -0.28 22.88 -0.07
N VAL A 479 0.72 22.51 0.71
CA VAL A 479 0.58 21.61 1.86
C VAL A 479 0.69 22.42 3.15
N ASP A 480 -0.22 22.23 4.09
CA ASP A 480 -0.16 22.89 5.40
C ASP A 480 1.07 22.42 6.18
N ALA A 481 1.84 23.37 6.73
CA ALA A 481 2.98 23.10 7.61
C ALA A 481 2.64 23.33 9.10
N GLY A 482 1.42 23.78 9.39
CA GLY A 482 0.99 24.23 10.71
C GLY A 482 1.43 25.66 11.02
N ASN A 483 0.84 26.26 12.06
CA ASN A 483 1.15 27.62 12.53
C ASN A 483 1.05 28.72 11.45
N GLY A 484 0.18 28.51 10.44
CA GLY A 484 -0.02 29.45 9.32
C GLY A 484 1.11 29.42 8.28
N ALA A 485 1.96 28.40 8.31
CA ALA A 485 2.99 28.17 7.30
C ALA A 485 2.58 27.06 6.33
N VAL A 486 3.23 26.99 5.17
CA VAL A 486 2.94 26.03 4.10
C VAL A 486 4.21 25.54 3.42
N TYR A 487 4.09 24.40 2.73
CA TYR A 487 5.04 23.95 1.72
C TYR A 487 4.42 24.09 0.33
N LEU A 488 5.24 24.48 -0.65
CA LEU A 488 4.87 24.44 -2.06
C LEU A 488 5.59 23.28 -2.73
N ARG A 489 4.90 22.14 -2.86
CA ARG A 489 5.43 20.92 -3.47
C ARG A 489 5.13 20.90 -4.96
N SER A 490 6.10 20.54 -5.78
CA SER A 490 5.95 20.46 -7.23
C SER A 490 4.92 19.40 -7.63
N ASN A 491 4.06 19.74 -8.59
CA ASN A 491 3.11 18.76 -9.16
C ASN A 491 3.77 17.78 -10.13
N SER A 492 4.91 18.15 -10.73
CA SER A 492 5.61 17.29 -11.69
C SER A 492 6.56 16.30 -11.00
N ASP A 493 7.07 16.63 -9.82
CA ASP A 493 7.91 15.76 -9.00
C ASP A 493 7.59 15.95 -7.52
N ALA A 494 6.98 14.93 -6.89
CA ALA A 494 6.57 15.01 -5.49
C ALA A 494 7.74 15.05 -4.50
N THR A 495 8.98 14.84 -4.94
CA THR A 495 10.15 15.00 -4.06
C THR A 495 10.60 16.45 -3.95
N GLU A 496 10.16 17.31 -4.87
CA GLU A 496 10.66 18.67 -5.03
C GLU A 496 9.76 19.74 -4.38
N PHE A 497 10.39 20.67 -3.67
CA PHE A 497 9.73 21.78 -2.99
C PHE A 497 10.34 23.13 -3.40
N LEU A 498 9.52 24.18 -3.48
CA LEU A 498 10.02 25.55 -3.64
C LEU A 498 10.83 25.93 -2.39
N SER A 499 12.13 26.14 -2.58
CA SER A 499 13.05 26.57 -1.51
C SER A 499 14.18 27.41 -2.10
N TYR A 500 15.27 27.59 -1.36
CA TYR A 500 16.37 28.48 -1.71
C TYR A 500 17.74 27.86 -1.46
N ARG A 501 18.74 28.39 -2.16
CA ARG A 501 20.14 28.07 -1.90
C ARG A 501 20.66 28.92 -0.75
N ALA A 502 20.99 28.32 0.38
CA ALA A 502 21.47 29.05 1.56
C ALA A 502 22.64 30.02 1.28
N ALA A 503 23.54 29.68 0.35
CA ALA A 503 24.69 30.52 0.03
C ALA A 503 24.36 31.79 -0.78
N THR A 504 23.25 31.81 -1.53
CA THR A 504 22.95 32.90 -2.47
C THR A 504 21.54 33.44 -2.36
N GLY A 505 20.67 32.83 -1.55
CA GLY A 505 19.23 33.12 -1.48
C GLY A 505 18.45 32.73 -2.75
N ALA A 506 19.12 32.27 -3.81
CA ALA A 506 18.46 32.02 -5.09
C ALA A 506 17.45 30.88 -4.97
N VAL A 507 16.24 31.12 -5.46
CA VAL A 507 15.07 30.22 -5.34
C VAL A 507 15.11 29.14 -6.40
N GLY A 508 14.74 27.92 -6.01
CA GLY A 508 14.78 26.72 -6.83
C GLY A 508 13.89 25.62 -6.28
N LEU A 509 13.91 24.48 -6.95
CA LEU A 509 13.30 23.24 -6.52
C LEU A 509 14.33 22.40 -5.76
N TYR A 510 13.94 21.88 -4.59
CA TYR A 510 14.82 21.12 -3.72
C TYR A 510 14.18 19.79 -3.33
N PRO A 511 14.94 18.68 -3.32
CA PRO A 511 14.42 17.34 -3.02
C PRO A 511 14.20 17.10 -1.51
N SER A 512 13.72 18.11 -0.79
CA SER A 512 13.45 18.06 0.65
C SER A 512 12.61 19.25 1.10
N ALA A 513 11.66 19.01 2.02
CA ALA A 513 10.93 20.06 2.71
C ALA A 513 11.80 20.85 3.73
N ASN A 514 13.03 20.40 4.01
CA ASN A 514 13.92 21.10 4.94
C ASN A 514 14.24 22.51 4.42
N SER A 515 13.90 23.53 5.22
CA SER A 515 14.04 24.95 4.85
C SER A 515 13.11 25.41 3.72
N ALA A 516 12.12 24.62 3.33
CA ALA A 516 11.13 24.95 2.28
C ALA A 516 9.81 25.50 2.83
N GLU A 517 9.71 25.69 4.15
CA GLU A 517 8.51 26.23 4.80
C GLU A 517 8.38 27.74 4.53
N LEU A 518 7.17 28.16 4.15
CA LEU A 518 6.84 29.53 3.72
C LEU A 518 5.61 30.05 4.45
N LYS A 519 5.50 31.37 4.61
CA LYS A 519 4.25 32.07 4.94
C LYS A 519 3.73 32.76 3.70
N LEU A 520 2.44 32.60 3.42
CA LEU A 520 1.73 33.28 2.34
C LEU A 520 0.73 34.25 2.97
N ILE A 521 0.91 35.56 2.78
CA ILE A 521 0.03 36.59 3.34
C ILE A 521 -0.62 37.36 2.20
N ARG A 522 -1.96 37.42 2.19
CA ARG A 522 -2.74 38.11 1.15
C ARG A 522 -2.94 39.59 1.50
N HIS A 523 -2.64 40.47 0.55
CA HIS A 523 -2.79 41.92 0.63
C HIS A 523 -3.65 42.41 -0.54
N GLY A 524 -4.97 42.23 -0.44
CA GLY A 524 -5.90 42.54 -1.54
C GLY A 524 -5.62 41.67 -2.77
N ASP A 525 -5.01 42.27 -3.79
CA ASP A 525 -4.76 41.67 -5.11
C ASP A 525 -3.39 40.99 -5.23
N TYR A 526 -2.51 41.12 -4.24
CA TYR A 526 -1.19 40.49 -4.24
C TYR A 526 -0.93 39.69 -2.96
N TRP A 527 0.13 38.91 -2.99
CA TRP A 527 0.63 38.05 -1.93
C TRP A 527 2.06 38.41 -1.59
N GLU A 528 2.34 38.34 -0.31
CA GLU A 528 3.66 38.32 0.29
C GLU A 528 4.06 36.86 0.51
N ILE A 529 5.30 36.51 0.17
CA ILE A 529 5.84 35.15 0.33
C ILE A 529 7.11 35.25 1.16
N ILE A 530 7.09 34.72 2.37
CA ILE A 530 8.23 34.79 3.33
C ILE A 530 8.74 33.38 3.59
N ASN A 531 10.05 33.16 3.57
CA ASN A 531 10.61 31.90 4.10
C ASN A 531 10.69 31.92 5.62
N THR A 532 10.19 30.88 6.29
CA THR A 532 10.12 30.88 7.76
C THR A 532 11.47 30.70 8.45
N LYS A 533 12.47 30.15 7.75
CA LYS A 533 13.80 29.93 8.30
C LYS A 533 14.71 31.15 8.19
N LEU A 534 14.74 31.80 7.02
CA LEU A 534 15.52 33.04 6.84
C LEU A 534 14.78 34.27 7.37
N ASN A 535 13.44 34.21 7.42
CA ASN A 535 12.58 35.35 7.65
C ASN A 535 12.82 36.48 6.63
N HIS A 536 13.03 36.11 5.36
CA HIS A 536 13.21 37.03 4.25
C HIS A 536 12.06 36.89 3.24
N HIS A 537 11.71 38.01 2.61
CA HIS A 537 10.73 38.07 1.53
C HIS A 537 11.30 37.51 0.23
N MET A 538 10.47 36.76 -0.49
CA MET A 538 10.77 36.35 -1.85
C MET A 538 10.63 37.54 -2.78
N TYR A 539 11.66 37.82 -3.57
CA TYR A 539 11.64 38.92 -4.52
C TYR A 539 12.30 38.54 -5.85
N ARG A 540 11.92 39.27 -6.89
CA ARG A 540 12.46 39.16 -8.25
C ARG A 540 13.64 40.12 -8.41
N TYR A 541 14.76 39.61 -8.88
CA TYR A 541 15.83 40.43 -9.44
C TYR A 541 16.06 40.06 -10.90
N ARG A 542 15.67 40.96 -11.80
CA ARG A 542 15.63 40.72 -13.25
C ARG A 542 14.74 39.51 -13.58
N LYS A 543 15.31 38.39 -14.02
CA LYS A 543 14.57 37.15 -14.33
C LYS A 543 14.65 36.11 -13.22
N SER A 544 15.50 36.33 -12.23
CA SER A 544 15.79 35.37 -11.18
C SER A 544 15.04 35.73 -9.90
N ILE A 545 14.81 34.72 -9.07
CA ILE A 545 14.01 34.84 -7.85
C ILE A 545 14.92 34.53 -6.66
N TYR A 546 14.80 35.31 -5.60
CA TYR A 546 15.67 35.23 -4.43
C TYR A 546 14.87 35.37 -3.12
N LEU A 547 15.40 34.76 -2.06
CA LEU A 547 15.07 34.93 -0.65
C LEU A 547 16.32 35.49 0.04
N HIS A 548 16.37 36.81 0.21
CA HIS A 548 17.52 37.57 0.75
C HIS A 548 17.01 38.85 1.45
N ALA A 549 17.85 39.49 2.27
CA ALA A 549 17.51 40.73 2.97
C ALA A 549 17.03 41.85 2.02
N ASP A 550 17.59 41.94 0.82
CA ASP A 550 17.16 42.88 -0.24
C ASP A 550 15.67 42.73 -0.60
N GLY A 551 15.10 41.54 -0.39
CA GLY A 551 13.67 41.31 -0.58
C GLY A 551 12.82 42.02 0.47
N ASP A 552 13.31 42.12 1.71
CA ASP A 552 12.64 42.84 2.79
C ASP A 552 12.62 44.34 2.47
N GLU A 553 13.78 44.89 2.07
CA GLU A 553 13.90 46.29 1.65
C GLU A 553 12.98 46.59 0.45
N ALA A 554 12.94 45.69 -0.53
CA ALA A 554 12.08 45.83 -1.70
C ALA A 554 10.59 45.81 -1.32
N PHE A 555 10.18 44.93 -0.39
CA PHE A 555 8.80 44.86 0.07
C PHE A 555 8.38 46.12 0.85
N GLU A 556 9.20 46.57 1.80
CA GLU A 556 8.96 47.78 2.59
C GLU A 556 8.90 49.05 1.73
N ALA A 557 9.72 49.13 0.68
CA ALA A 557 9.68 50.21 -0.30
C ALA A 557 8.47 50.12 -1.26
N GLY A 558 7.68 49.05 -1.17
CA GLY A 558 6.52 48.81 -2.01
C GLY A 558 6.83 48.44 -3.46
N ASN A 559 8.02 47.88 -3.71
CA ASN A 559 8.45 47.46 -5.04
C ASN A 559 7.57 46.29 -5.54
N PRO A 560 7.00 46.35 -6.76
CA PRO A 560 6.27 45.22 -7.36
C PRO A 560 7.10 43.93 -7.47
N ASP A 561 8.42 44.00 -7.48
CA ASP A 561 9.31 42.83 -7.54
C ASP A 561 9.23 41.92 -6.30
N ALA A 562 8.73 42.40 -5.16
CA ALA A 562 8.52 41.61 -3.94
C ALA A 562 7.04 41.22 -3.73
N ARG A 563 6.18 41.42 -4.74
CA ARG A 563 4.74 41.18 -4.68
C ARG A 563 4.34 40.15 -5.72
N TRP A 564 3.51 39.19 -5.32
CA TRP A 564 3.19 38.01 -6.13
C TRP A 564 1.69 37.85 -6.33
N ILE A 565 1.28 37.32 -7.47
CA ILE A 565 -0.09 36.88 -7.71
C ILE A 565 -0.09 35.36 -7.64
N ILE A 566 -0.75 34.81 -6.63
CA ILE A 566 -0.92 33.37 -6.47
C ILE A 566 -2.32 33.00 -6.96
N LYS A 567 -2.40 32.24 -8.05
CA LYS A 567 -3.66 31.75 -8.63
C LYS A 567 -3.91 30.32 -8.17
N GLY A 568 -5.18 29.96 -7.96
CA GLY A 568 -5.59 28.62 -7.52
C GLY A 568 -5.72 28.47 -6.00
N MET A 569 -5.38 29.48 -5.22
CA MET A 569 -5.62 29.50 -3.77
C MET A 569 -7.13 29.67 -3.47
N PRO A 570 -7.68 28.96 -2.46
CA PRO A 570 -9.03 29.22 -1.96
C PRO A 570 -9.12 30.66 -1.41
N ASN A 571 -10.31 31.26 -1.53
CA ASN A 571 -10.54 32.67 -1.21
C ASN A 571 -10.48 32.99 0.28
#